data_AF-A0A0B7B2E1-F1
#
_entry.id   AF-A0A0B7B2E1-F1
#
_cell.length_a   1.000
_cell.length_b   1.000
_cell.length_c   1.000
_cell.angle_alpha   90.00
_cell.angle_beta   90.00
_cell.angle_gamma   90.00
#
_symmetry.space_group_name_H-M   'P 1'
#
loop_
_entity.id
_entity.type
_entity.pdbx_description
1 polymer ?
#
loop_
_entity_poly.entity_id
_entity_poly.type
_entity_poly.pdbx_seq_one_letter_code
_entity_poly.pdbx_strand_id
1 'polypeptide(L)'
;EFFMENPRSQLVDLGCHVGVYTLFAASMAKPVLAMDILPSNLALIQLSIAVNDENMARSKSDDEDIDNLLGYSKKAYPKYSNLITTVHNAIYSKHAKMYVYLKDDLNLGGTEVKELNIHENKQQLQIKDMDNTKENLRDEDQGITYQQNSPNTETNGTKILIDAICLDDLIPYIQANLSIFLKMDIEGSEPDVFLCASKFFMYVDIRVILMEILFHRYSKQGKTMANFLFRHHMVPSEDVNGRKLLDTDLNNMYKWPENLFWIKVR
;
A
#
# COMPACT_ATOMS: atom_id res chain seq x y z
N GLU A 1 9.40 -18.91 3.39
CA GLU A 1 9.73 -19.96 2.40
C GLU A 1 10.23 -19.33 1.09
N PHE A 2 9.40 -18.56 0.37
CA PHE A 2 9.79 -17.89 -0.89
C PHE A 2 11.19 -17.26 -0.91
N PHE A 3 11.53 -16.41 0.06
CA PHE A 3 12.83 -15.71 0.10
C PHE A 3 14.05 -16.62 0.31
N MET A 4 13.84 -17.81 0.86
CA MET A 4 14.88 -18.83 1.00
C MET A 4 15.15 -19.53 -0.33
N GLU A 5 14.07 -19.86 -1.06
CA GLU A 5 14.15 -20.52 -2.37
C GLU A 5 14.55 -19.56 -3.48
N ASN A 6 14.27 -18.27 -3.30
CA ASN A 6 14.57 -17.21 -4.25
C ASN A 6 15.59 -16.25 -3.62
N PRO A 7 16.89 -16.60 -3.59
CA PRO A 7 17.93 -15.75 -2.98
C PRO A 7 18.02 -14.38 -3.67
N ARG A 8 17.76 -14.33 -4.98
CA ARG A 8 17.74 -13.11 -5.81
C ARG A 8 16.33 -12.54 -5.94
N SER A 9 15.80 -12.03 -4.84
CA SER A 9 14.44 -11.53 -4.76
C SER A 9 14.35 -10.17 -4.09
N GLN A 10 13.32 -9.41 -4.44
CA GLN A 10 12.94 -8.16 -3.77
C GLN A 10 11.49 -8.24 -3.30
N LEU A 11 11.20 -7.61 -2.15
CA LEU A 11 9.86 -7.37 -1.67
C LEU A 11 9.37 -6.02 -2.20
N VAL A 12 8.15 -5.97 -2.73
CA VAL A 12 7.38 -4.75 -2.94
C VAL A 12 6.18 -4.82 -1.98
N ASP A 13 6.13 -3.93 -0.99
CA ASP A 13 5.19 -3.94 0.14
C ASP A 13 4.25 -2.73 0.03
N LEU A 14 3.08 -2.93 -0.58
CA LEU A 14 2.07 -1.89 -0.76
C LEU A 14 1.10 -1.91 0.43
N GLY A 15 0.93 -0.74 1.05
CA GLY A 15 0.27 -0.63 2.35
C GLY A 15 1.12 -1.29 3.42
N CYS A 16 2.38 -0.85 3.55
CA CYS A 16 3.33 -1.50 4.44
C CYS A 16 3.00 -1.31 5.94
N HIS A 17 2.12 -0.37 6.29
CA HIS A 17 1.73 -0.04 7.67
C HIS A 17 2.98 0.22 8.53
N VAL A 18 3.13 -0.51 9.64
CA VAL A 18 4.28 -0.41 10.54
C VAL A 18 5.50 -1.20 10.05
N GLY A 19 5.43 -1.79 8.86
CA GLY A 19 6.57 -2.43 8.19
C GLY A 19 6.87 -3.85 8.64
N VAL A 20 5.88 -4.64 9.07
CA VAL A 20 6.11 -6.04 9.52
C VAL A 20 6.78 -6.87 8.41
N TYR A 21 6.23 -6.85 7.20
CA TYR A 21 6.80 -7.56 6.05
C TYR A 21 8.10 -6.90 5.57
N THR A 22 8.12 -5.57 5.53
CA THR A 22 9.29 -4.75 5.17
C THR A 22 10.52 -5.11 6.02
N LEU A 23 10.42 -5.04 7.35
CA LEU A 23 11.54 -5.30 8.25
C LEU A 23 11.92 -6.79 8.27
N PHE A 24 10.95 -7.69 8.12
CA PHE A 24 11.22 -9.13 8.00
C PHE A 24 12.04 -9.44 6.75
N ALA A 25 11.65 -8.94 5.58
CA ALA A 25 12.41 -9.15 4.34
C ALA A 25 13.81 -8.53 4.41
N ALA A 26 13.94 -7.33 4.97
CA ALA A 26 15.23 -6.68 5.17
C ALA A 26 16.16 -7.48 6.11
N SER A 27 15.61 -8.11 7.16
CA SER A 27 16.38 -9.00 8.05
C SER A 27 16.99 -10.21 7.32
N MET A 28 16.37 -10.62 6.21
CA MET A 28 16.86 -11.67 5.31
C MET A 28 17.79 -11.13 4.21
N ALA A 29 18.29 -9.90 4.36
CA ALA A 29 19.11 -9.17 3.40
C ALA A 29 18.43 -9.01 2.02
N LYS A 30 17.10 -8.89 1.99
CA LYS A 30 16.35 -8.64 0.75
C LYS A 30 16.15 -7.14 0.56
N PRO A 31 16.34 -6.62 -0.67
CA PRO A 31 15.86 -5.30 -1.02
C PRO A 31 14.35 -5.21 -0.84
N VAL A 32 13.89 -4.05 -0.38
CA VAL A 32 12.48 -3.77 -0.14
C VAL A 32 12.11 -2.41 -0.72
N LEU A 33 11.01 -2.38 -1.45
CA LEU A 33 10.27 -1.16 -1.77
C LEU A 33 9.02 -1.13 -0.89
N ALA A 34 8.97 -0.25 0.11
CA ALA A 34 7.86 -0.11 1.04
C ALA A 34 7.06 1.14 0.71
N MET A 35 5.74 1.02 0.60
CA MET A 35 4.87 2.12 0.20
C MET A 35 3.67 2.22 1.13
N ASP A 36 3.39 3.44 1.59
CA ASP A 36 2.23 3.74 2.40
C ASP A 36 1.71 5.14 2.08
N ILE A 37 0.40 5.30 2.27
CA ILE A 37 -0.30 6.57 2.08
C ILE A 37 -0.19 7.45 3.33
N LEU A 38 0.05 6.86 4.50
CA LEU A 38 0.15 7.57 5.77
C LEU A 38 1.61 7.90 6.09
N PRO A 39 1.96 9.19 6.26
CA PRO A 39 3.33 9.57 6.58
C PRO A 39 3.77 9.07 7.96
N SER A 40 2.83 8.89 8.89
CA SER A 40 3.10 8.32 10.23
C SER A 40 3.60 6.87 10.16
N ASN A 41 3.02 6.05 9.28
CA ASN A 41 3.46 4.66 9.05
C ASN A 41 4.90 4.63 8.54
N LEU A 42 5.22 5.46 7.55
CA LEU A 42 6.58 5.55 7.01
C LEU A 42 7.58 6.10 8.05
N ALA A 43 7.18 7.04 8.90
CA ALA A 43 8.02 7.52 9.99
C ALA A 43 8.39 6.41 11.00
N LEU A 44 7.44 5.52 11.32
CA LEU A 44 7.69 4.35 12.18
C LEU A 44 8.67 3.36 11.53
N ILE A 45 8.56 3.15 10.22
CA ILE A 45 9.53 2.34 9.47
C ILE A 45 10.91 2.97 9.51
N GLN A 46 11.02 4.29 9.28
CA GLN A 46 12.30 5.01 9.31
C GLN A 46 12.97 4.93 10.70
N LEU A 47 12.19 5.07 11.78
CA LEU A 47 12.70 4.87 13.14
C LEU A 47 13.21 3.43 13.33
N SER A 48 12.47 2.45 12.85
CA SER A 48 12.86 1.04 12.92
C SER A 48 14.15 0.76 12.14
N ILE A 49 14.33 1.37 10.97
CA ILE A 49 15.57 1.31 10.18
C ILE A 49 16.74 1.85 11.00
N ALA A 50 16.60 3.05 11.58
CA ALA A 50 17.67 3.68 12.35
C ALA A 50 18.11 2.82 13.54
N VAL A 51 17.15 2.30 14.31
CA VAL A 51 17.43 1.44 15.47
C VAL A 51 18.15 0.15 15.05
N ASN A 52 17.72 -0.49 13.96
CA ASN A 52 18.38 -1.73 13.49
C ASN A 52 19.79 -1.46 12.97
N ASP A 53 20.02 -0.35 12.27
CA ASP A 53 21.35 0.02 11.77
C ASP A 53 22.33 0.35 12.91
N GLU A 54 21.86 1.02 13.97
CA GLU A 54 22.67 1.26 15.16
C GLU A 54 23.04 -0.04 15.88
N ASN A 55 22.07 -0.94 16.06
CA ASN A 55 22.31 -2.25 16.69
C ASN A 55 23.33 -3.09 15.91
N MET A 56 23.27 -3.04 14.56
CA MET A 56 24.26 -3.69 13.69
C MET A 56 25.65 -3.05 13.77
N ALA A 57 25.74 -1.76 14.07
CA ALA A 57 27.02 -1.09 14.26
C ALA A 57 27.66 -1.47 15.61
N ARG A 58 26.85 -1.57 16.67
CA ARG A 58 27.32 -1.98 18.01
C ARG A 58 27.75 -3.44 18.06
N SER A 59 27.04 -4.35 17.40
CA SER A 59 27.44 -5.77 17.39
C SER A 59 28.79 -6.02 16.72
N LYS A 60 29.22 -5.14 15.80
CA LYS A 60 30.55 -5.23 15.18
C LYS A 60 31.68 -4.84 16.13
N SER A 61 31.48 -3.86 17.01
CA SER A 61 32.55 -3.43 17.93
C SER A 61 32.89 -4.49 18.97
N ASP A 62 31.89 -5.27 19.38
CA ASP A 62 32.07 -6.24 20.46
C ASP A 62 32.65 -7.59 19.96
N ASP A 63 32.41 -7.93 18.69
CA ASP A 63 32.84 -9.21 18.09
C ASP A 63 34.21 -9.13 17.39
N GLU A 64 34.68 -7.95 16.98
CA GLU A 64 35.96 -7.79 16.26
C GLU A 64 37.17 -8.30 17.05
N ASP A 65 37.12 -8.26 18.38
CA ASP A 65 38.19 -8.78 19.24
C ASP A 65 38.24 -10.33 19.27
N ILE A 66 37.11 -11.01 19.07
CA ILE A 66 37.00 -12.47 19.10
C ILE A 66 37.25 -13.09 17.72
N ASP A 67 36.71 -12.49 16.67
CA ASP A 67 36.83 -13.04 15.31
C ASP A 67 38.27 -12.96 14.78
N ASN A 68 39.02 -11.92 15.16
CA ASN A 68 40.46 -11.82 14.87
C ASN A 68 41.28 -12.94 15.54
N LEU A 69 40.78 -13.50 16.66
CA LEU A 69 41.43 -14.60 17.38
C LEU A 69 41.19 -15.96 16.71
N LEU A 70 40.05 -16.13 16.01
CA LEU A 70 39.62 -17.41 15.44
C LEU A 70 39.74 -17.50 13.91
N GLY A 71 40.08 -16.40 13.23
CA GLY A 71 40.30 -16.39 11.77
C GLY A 71 39.03 -16.59 10.93
N TYR A 72 37.84 -16.44 11.53
CA TYR A 72 36.57 -16.49 10.81
C TYR A 72 36.17 -15.08 10.36
N SER A 73 36.12 -14.85 9.05
CA SER A 73 35.53 -13.62 8.50
C SER A 73 34.01 -13.73 8.53
N LYS A 74 33.35 -13.12 9.52
CA LYS A 74 31.89 -13.02 9.59
C LYS A 74 31.38 -12.25 8.38
N LYS A 75 30.38 -12.79 7.68
CA LYS A 75 29.79 -12.12 6.52
C LYS A 75 29.06 -10.87 7.00
N ALA A 76 29.54 -9.69 6.61
CA ALA A 76 28.90 -8.44 6.99
C ALA A 76 27.49 -8.37 6.39
N TYR A 77 26.48 -8.26 7.25
CA TYR A 77 25.11 -8.00 6.82
C TYR A 77 24.98 -6.55 6.36
N PRO A 78 24.23 -6.29 5.27
CA PRO A 78 23.95 -4.93 4.82
C PRO A 78 23.06 -4.22 5.84
N LYS A 79 23.27 -2.89 5.98
CA LYS A 79 22.39 -2.01 6.74
C LYS A 79 20.99 -1.99 6.14
N TYR A 80 19.97 -1.85 6.99
CA TYR A 80 18.57 -1.74 6.58
C TYR A 80 18.35 -0.48 5.73
N SER A 81 19.03 0.62 6.03
CA SER A 81 18.99 1.84 5.20
C SER A 81 19.49 1.63 3.77
N ASN A 82 20.30 0.60 3.52
CA ASN A 82 20.76 0.23 2.17
C ASN A 82 19.78 -0.70 1.44
N LEU A 83 18.83 -1.30 2.17
CA LEU A 83 17.91 -2.31 1.65
C LEU A 83 16.50 -1.75 1.42
N ILE A 84 16.05 -0.84 2.27
CA ILE A 84 14.66 -0.38 2.29
C ILE A 84 14.55 1.01 1.65
N THR A 85 13.78 1.08 0.57
CA THR A 85 13.32 2.34 -0.04
C THR A 85 11.86 2.57 0.34
N THR A 86 11.53 3.73 0.92
CA THR A 86 10.15 4.11 1.24
C THR A 86 9.57 5.08 0.23
N VAL A 87 8.30 4.91 -0.15
CA VAL A 87 7.55 5.79 -1.06
C VAL A 87 6.27 6.27 -0.36
N HIS A 88 6.05 7.60 -0.35
CA HIS A 88 4.89 8.24 0.26
C HIS A 88 3.90 8.69 -0.81
N ASN A 89 3.10 7.76 -1.29
CA ASN A 89 2.11 7.98 -2.33
C ASN A 89 0.89 7.08 -2.09
N ALA A 90 -0.25 7.43 -2.68
CA ALA A 90 -1.32 6.45 -2.88
C ALA A 90 -1.01 5.62 -4.13
N ILE A 91 -1.37 4.34 -4.14
CA ILE A 91 -1.33 3.50 -5.33
C ILE A 91 -2.75 3.36 -5.86
N TYR A 92 -2.98 3.65 -7.15
CA TYR A 92 -4.34 3.76 -7.68
C TYR A 92 -4.42 3.47 -9.18
N SER A 93 -5.61 3.64 -9.75
CA SER A 93 -5.94 3.37 -11.15
C SER A 93 -5.46 4.43 -12.15
N LYS A 94 -4.98 5.58 -11.66
CA LYS A 94 -4.49 6.71 -12.47
C LYS A 94 -3.75 7.71 -11.59
N HIS A 95 -2.98 8.60 -12.22
CA HIS A 95 -2.44 9.79 -11.55
C HIS A 95 -3.57 10.72 -11.11
N ALA A 96 -3.61 11.04 -9.83
CA ALA A 96 -4.59 11.96 -9.28
C ALA A 96 -4.08 12.60 -7.98
N LYS A 97 -4.69 13.72 -7.59
CA LYS A 97 -4.59 14.22 -6.22
C LYS A 97 -5.70 13.59 -5.38
N MET A 98 -5.37 13.09 -4.20
CA MET A 98 -6.35 12.48 -3.29
C MET A 98 -6.26 13.10 -1.91
N TYR A 99 -7.42 13.25 -1.26
CA TYR A 99 -7.49 13.55 0.16
C TYR A 99 -7.58 12.26 0.96
N VAL A 100 -6.77 12.22 1.99
CA VAL A 100 -6.69 11.16 2.98
C VAL A 100 -7.27 11.73 4.26
N TYR A 101 -8.37 11.15 4.74
CA TYR A 101 -9.09 11.64 5.91
C TYR A 101 -8.65 10.86 7.14
N LEU A 102 -7.96 11.54 8.04
CA LEU A 102 -7.60 10.98 9.34
C LEU A 102 -8.78 11.20 10.29
N LYS A 103 -9.35 10.12 10.82
CA LYS A 103 -10.33 10.23 11.91
C LYS A 103 -9.55 10.52 13.19
N ASP A 104 -10.08 11.44 14.00
CA ASP A 104 -9.41 11.93 15.21
C ASP A 104 -9.22 10.85 16.29
N ASP A 105 -9.94 9.74 16.15
CA ASP A 105 -9.86 8.59 17.05
C ASP A 105 -8.81 7.57 16.53
N LEU A 106 -7.55 7.75 16.92
CA LEU A 106 -6.47 6.73 16.96
C LEU A 106 -6.63 5.59 15.93
N ASN A 107 -6.62 5.91 14.64
CA ASN A 107 -6.84 4.94 13.58
C ASN A 107 -5.66 3.96 13.45
N LEU A 108 -5.84 2.75 13.99
CA LEU A 108 -5.02 1.56 13.72
C LEU A 108 -5.47 0.82 12.42
N GLY A 109 -6.28 1.43 11.57
CA GLY A 109 -6.75 0.88 10.29
C GLY A 109 -7.93 1.66 9.71
N GLY A 110 -8.17 1.54 8.41
CA GLY A 110 -9.31 2.16 7.73
C GLY A 110 -9.20 3.67 7.52
N THR A 111 -8.43 4.07 6.51
CA THR A 111 -8.36 5.47 6.08
C THR A 111 -9.31 5.71 4.92
N GLU A 112 -10.22 6.68 5.05
CA GLU A 112 -11.05 7.07 3.91
C GLU A 112 -10.19 7.91 2.94
N VAL A 113 -10.18 7.51 1.67
CA VAL A 113 -9.45 8.20 0.62
C VAL A 113 -10.45 8.66 -0.45
N LYS A 114 -10.40 9.94 -0.83
CA LYS A 114 -11.25 10.50 -1.89
C LYS A 114 -10.43 11.22 -2.94
N GLU A 115 -10.75 10.96 -4.20
CA GLU A 115 -10.16 11.70 -5.32
C GLU A 115 -10.60 13.18 -5.29
N LEU A 116 -9.67 14.09 -5.57
CA LEU A 116 -9.95 15.51 -5.67
C LEU A 116 -10.64 15.82 -7.00
N ASN A 117 -11.97 15.93 -7.00
CA ASN A 117 -12.70 16.39 -8.18
C ASN A 117 -12.61 17.93 -8.30
N ILE A 118 -11.67 18.40 -9.12
CA ILE A 118 -11.37 19.85 -9.28
C ILE A 118 -12.61 20.63 -9.76
N HIS A 119 -13.54 19.99 -10.48
CA HIS A 119 -14.73 20.65 -11.01
C HIS A 119 -15.79 20.92 -9.93
N GLU A 120 -15.95 20.03 -8.95
CA GLU A 120 -16.90 20.21 -7.84
C GLU A 120 -16.42 21.30 -6.86
N ASN A 121 -15.11 21.40 -6.63
CA ASN A 121 -14.55 22.40 -5.72
C ASN A 121 -14.66 23.83 -6.25
N LYS A 122 -14.60 24.05 -7.57
CA LYS A 122 -14.83 25.39 -8.14
C LYS A 122 -16.26 25.89 -7.88
N GLN A 123 -17.25 24.99 -7.91
CA GLN A 123 -18.64 25.36 -7.60
C GLN A 123 -18.83 25.64 -6.10
N GLN A 124 -18.21 24.87 -5.21
CA GLN A 124 -18.28 25.12 -3.76
C GLN A 124 -17.59 26.43 -3.35
N LEU A 125 -16.45 26.76 -3.98
CA LEU A 125 -15.77 28.05 -3.76
C LEU A 125 -16.62 29.22 -4.24
N GLN A 126 -17.29 29.10 -5.40
CA GLN A 126 -18.18 30.14 -5.91
C GLN A 126 -19.45 30.34 -5.06
N ILE A 127 -19.98 29.27 -4.46
CA ILE A 127 -21.15 29.38 -3.55
C ILE A 127 -20.78 30.09 -2.24
N LYS A 128 -19.57 29.84 -1.68
CA LYS A 128 -19.09 30.54 -0.48
C LYS A 128 -18.88 32.04 -0.70
N ASP A 129 -18.50 32.45 -1.90
CA ASP A 129 -18.38 33.87 -2.26
C ASP A 129 -19.74 34.57 -2.43
N MET A 130 -20.80 33.82 -2.81
CA MET A 130 -22.17 34.34 -2.94
C MET A 130 -22.93 34.43 -1.60
N ASP A 131 -22.65 33.56 -0.64
CA ASP A 131 -23.29 33.62 0.69
C ASP A 131 -22.71 34.77 1.55
N ASN A 132 -21.43 35.11 1.39
CA ASN A 132 -20.82 36.27 2.06
C ASN A 132 -21.31 37.64 1.56
N THR A 133 -22.16 37.69 0.51
CA THR A 133 -22.73 38.95 0.00
C THR A 133 -24.19 39.18 0.39
N LYS A 134 -24.82 38.29 1.17
CA LYS A 134 -26.25 38.40 1.55
C LYS A 134 -26.51 38.70 3.04
N GLU A 135 -25.49 38.78 3.89
CA GLU A 135 -25.64 39.31 5.25
C GLU A 135 -25.61 40.85 5.25
N ASN A 136 -26.68 41.45 4.72
CA ASN A 136 -27.16 42.77 5.10
C ASN A 136 -28.49 42.97 4.37
N LEU A 137 -29.58 42.99 5.15
CA LEU A 137 -31.00 43.23 4.80
C LEU A 137 -31.88 41.98 5.01
N ARG A 138 -32.50 41.87 6.20
CA ARG A 138 -33.96 42.10 6.36
C ARG A 138 -34.46 41.83 7.78
N ASP A 139 -35.33 42.75 8.19
CA ASP A 139 -36.20 42.74 9.35
C ASP A 139 -37.29 41.65 9.30
N GLU A 140 -37.74 41.30 10.51
CA GLU A 140 -39.03 40.80 10.98
C GLU A 140 -40.10 40.37 9.93
N ASP A 141 -40.50 39.09 9.95
CA ASP A 141 -41.81 38.64 10.47
C ASP A 141 -42.25 37.26 9.90
N GLN A 142 -42.91 36.49 10.77
CA GLN A 142 -43.76 35.28 10.60
C GLN A 142 -43.16 33.92 10.18
N GLY A 143 -43.35 32.97 11.09
CA GLY A 143 -42.86 31.61 11.03
C GLY A 143 -43.57 30.70 10.04
N ILE A 144 -42.75 29.88 9.38
CA ILE A 144 -43.08 28.54 8.90
C ILE A 144 -41.82 27.70 9.11
N THR A 145 -41.87 26.74 10.03
CA THR A 145 -40.74 25.87 10.35
C THR A 145 -40.58 24.79 9.28
N TYR A 146 -39.75 25.06 8.26
CA TYR A 146 -39.19 24.00 7.43
C TYR A 146 -37.98 23.41 8.16
N GLN A 147 -38.10 22.17 8.64
CA GLN A 147 -36.93 21.39 9.04
C GLN A 147 -36.08 21.12 7.80
N GLN A 148 -35.09 21.98 7.55
CA GLN A 148 -33.97 21.66 6.69
C GLN A 148 -33.12 20.61 7.41
N ASN A 149 -33.23 19.36 6.97
CA ASN A 149 -32.22 18.34 7.24
C ASN A 149 -30.93 18.76 6.52
N SER A 150 -30.07 19.48 7.24
CA SER A 150 -28.72 19.82 6.78
C SER A 150 -27.75 18.80 7.38
N PRO A 151 -27.20 17.85 6.60
CA PRO A 151 -26.18 16.92 7.10
C PRO A 151 -24.80 17.60 7.00
N ASN A 152 -24.63 18.72 7.70
CA ASN A 152 -23.34 19.41 7.81
C ASN A 152 -22.80 19.28 9.23
N THR A 153 -22.52 18.05 9.66
CA THR A 153 -21.44 17.84 10.62
C THR A 153 -20.16 17.69 9.81
N GLU A 154 -19.58 18.82 9.41
CA GLU A 154 -18.18 18.88 8.99
C GLU A 154 -17.35 18.38 10.17
N THR A 155 -17.03 17.09 10.18
CA THR A 155 -16.03 16.57 11.12
C THR A 155 -14.72 17.26 10.76
N ASN A 156 -14.20 18.04 11.71
CA ASN A 156 -12.91 18.76 11.65
C ASN A 156 -11.70 17.79 11.61
N GLY A 157 -11.83 16.65 10.95
CA GLY A 157 -10.76 15.67 10.82
C GLY A 157 -9.63 16.24 9.96
N THR A 158 -8.40 15.95 10.38
CA THR A 158 -7.20 16.33 9.64
C THR A 158 -7.22 15.63 8.27
N LYS A 159 -7.02 16.40 7.19
CA LYS A 159 -6.94 15.89 5.82
C LYS A 159 -5.53 16.06 5.29
N ILE A 160 -5.00 15.04 4.64
CA ILE A 160 -3.70 15.09 3.97
C ILE A 160 -3.93 15.01 2.46
N LEU A 161 -3.32 15.92 1.71
CA LEU A 161 -3.32 15.88 0.25
C LEU A 161 -2.13 15.02 -0.20
N ILE A 162 -2.39 13.99 -1.00
CA ILE A 162 -1.35 13.10 -1.53
C ILE A 162 -1.47 12.91 -3.04
N ASP A 163 -0.35 12.55 -3.66
CA ASP A 163 -0.31 12.08 -5.04
C ASP A 163 -0.60 10.59 -5.12
N ALA A 164 -1.61 10.25 -5.90
CA ALA A 164 -1.86 8.90 -6.37
C ALA A 164 -1.05 8.63 -7.63
N ILE A 165 -0.39 7.48 -7.67
CA ILE A 165 0.43 7.01 -8.78
C ILE A 165 -0.05 5.63 -9.24
N CYS A 166 0.40 5.21 -10.42
CA CYS A 166 0.17 3.88 -10.95
C CYS A 166 1.20 2.87 -10.46
N LEU A 167 0.89 1.58 -10.52
CA LEU A 167 1.89 0.53 -10.26
C LEU A 167 3.04 0.59 -11.27
N ASP A 168 2.74 0.97 -12.51
CA ASP A 168 3.73 1.21 -13.55
C ASP A 168 4.81 2.24 -13.16
N ASP A 169 4.51 3.19 -12.27
CA ASP A 169 5.48 4.21 -11.83
C ASP A 169 6.51 3.67 -10.84
N LEU A 170 6.30 2.46 -10.31
CA LEU A 170 7.23 1.84 -9.38
C LEU A 170 8.41 1.13 -10.08
N ILE A 171 8.34 0.94 -11.40
CA ILE A 171 9.38 0.25 -12.19
C ILE A 171 10.80 0.79 -11.91
N PRO A 172 11.06 2.11 -11.83
CA PRO A 172 12.41 2.63 -11.56
C PRO A 172 13.00 2.21 -10.21
N TYR A 173 12.17 1.78 -9.25
CA TYR A 173 12.60 1.33 -7.92
C TYR A 173 12.82 -0.19 -7.86
N ILE A 174 12.54 -0.91 -8.94
CA ILE A 174 12.75 -2.35 -9.03
C ILE A 174 14.20 -2.62 -9.43
N GLN A 175 14.90 -3.40 -8.63
CA GLN A 175 16.27 -3.79 -8.96
C GLN A 175 16.26 -4.83 -10.09
N ALA A 176 17.10 -4.61 -11.09
CA ALA A 176 17.18 -5.49 -12.25
C ALA A 176 17.56 -6.92 -11.86
N ASN A 177 16.98 -7.90 -12.58
CA ASN A 177 17.26 -9.33 -12.41
C ASN A 177 16.95 -9.89 -11.01
N LEU A 178 15.97 -9.29 -10.31
CA LEU A 178 15.38 -9.85 -9.09
C LEU A 178 13.95 -10.32 -9.36
N SER A 179 13.62 -11.46 -8.78
CA SER A 179 12.24 -11.95 -8.71
C SER A 179 11.46 -11.15 -7.67
N ILE A 180 10.25 -10.72 -8.00
CA ILE A 180 9.42 -9.91 -7.11
C ILE A 180 8.42 -10.76 -6.35
N PHE A 181 8.40 -10.53 -5.03
CA PHE A 181 7.27 -10.81 -4.17
C PHE A 181 6.51 -9.51 -3.95
N LEU A 182 5.26 -9.44 -4.40
CA LEU A 182 4.40 -8.26 -4.24
C LEU A 182 3.40 -8.51 -3.12
N LYS A 183 3.53 -7.83 -1.99
CA LYS A 183 2.48 -7.77 -0.95
C LYS A 183 1.57 -6.59 -1.29
N MET A 184 0.26 -6.84 -1.38
CA MET A 184 -0.74 -5.81 -1.61
C MET A 184 -1.86 -5.96 -0.58
N ASP A 185 -1.91 -5.04 0.36
CA ASP A 185 -3.03 -4.92 1.30
C ASP A 185 -3.19 -3.43 1.57
N ILE A 186 -4.18 -2.86 0.87
CA ILE A 186 -4.42 -1.42 0.73
C ILE A 186 -5.91 -1.12 0.94
N GLU A 187 -6.49 -1.82 1.91
CA GLU A 187 -7.80 -1.53 2.49
C GLU A 187 -8.94 -1.50 1.44
N GLY A 188 -8.94 -2.46 0.51
CA GLY A 188 -10.02 -2.61 -0.47
C GLY A 188 -9.77 -1.91 -1.81
N SER A 189 -8.65 -1.21 -1.99
CA SER A 189 -8.30 -0.53 -3.26
C SER A 189 -7.55 -1.44 -4.25
N GLU A 190 -7.42 -2.74 -3.95
CA GLU A 190 -6.61 -3.69 -4.74
C GLU A 190 -7.04 -3.74 -6.22
N PRO A 191 -8.34 -3.81 -6.58
CA PRO A 191 -8.74 -3.88 -7.98
C PRO A 191 -8.34 -2.63 -8.79
N ASP A 192 -8.30 -1.46 -8.16
CA ASP A 192 -7.98 -0.20 -8.84
C ASP A 192 -6.52 -0.16 -9.27
N VAL A 193 -5.61 -0.74 -8.48
CA VAL A 193 -4.18 -0.83 -8.83
C VAL A 193 -3.96 -1.52 -10.17
N PHE A 194 -4.72 -2.60 -10.43
CA PHE A 194 -4.58 -3.38 -11.66
C PHE A 194 -5.06 -2.65 -12.92
N LEU A 195 -5.84 -1.58 -12.79
CA LEU A 195 -6.24 -0.75 -13.92
C LEU A 195 -5.07 0.03 -14.53
N CYS A 196 -3.99 0.22 -13.77
CA CYS A 196 -2.77 0.91 -14.21
C CYS A 196 -1.48 0.14 -13.85
N ALA A 197 -1.47 -1.16 -14.15
CA ALA A 197 -0.37 -2.08 -13.83
C ALA A 197 0.22 -2.83 -15.04
N SER A 198 -0.21 -2.48 -16.26
CA SER A 198 0.12 -3.26 -17.46
C SER A 198 1.63 -3.31 -17.74
N LYS A 199 2.34 -2.16 -17.64
CA LYS A 199 3.79 -2.14 -17.88
C LYS A 199 4.53 -2.83 -16.75
N PHE A 200 4.09 -2.67 -15.51
CA PHE A 200 4.69 -3.31 -14.35
C PHE A 200 4.67 -4.84 -14.54
N PHE A 201 3.53 -5.42 -14.87
CA PHE A 201 3.41 -6.86 -15.14
C PHE A 201 4.10 -7.35 -16.42
N MET A 202 4.48 -6.43 -17.32
CA MET A 202 5.22 -6.74 -18.53
C MET A 202 6.75 -6.72 -18.31
N TYR A 203 7.25 -5.78 -17.51
CA TYR A 203 8.69 -5.55 -17.33
C TYR A 203 9.25 -6.14 -16.02
N VAL A 204 8.41 -6.38 -15.03
CA VAL A 204 8.82 -6.86 -13.70
C VAL A 204 8.54 -8.35 -13.58
N ASP A 205 9.53 -9.11 -13.09
CA ASP A 205 9.41 -10.56 -12.88
C ASP A 205 8.66 -10.88 -11.58
N ILE A 206 7.34 -10.65 -11.58
CA ILE A 206 6.47 -10.93 -10.43
C ILE A 206 6.23 -12.45 -10.36
N ARG A 207 6.76 -13.07 -9.30
CA ARG A 207 6.62 -14.51 -9.06
C ARG A 207 5.48 -14.84 -8.12
N VAL A 208 5.28 -14.00 -7.12
CA VAL A 208 4.24 -14.17 -6.10
C VAL A 208 3.59 -12.83 -5.79
N ILE A 209 2.27 -12.84 -5.66
CA ILE A 209 1.52 -11.75 -5.03
C ILE A 209 0.84 -12.30 -3.78
N LEU A 210 1.08 -11.72 -2.62
CA LEU A 210 0.24 -11.92 -1.43
C LEU A 210 -0.77 -10.79 -1.38
N MET A 211 -2.06 -11.12 -1.35
CA MET A 211 -3.12 -10.12 -1.40
C MET A 211 -4.30 -10.51 -0.50
N GLU A 212 -4.88 -9.50 0.15
CA GLU A 212 -6.17 -9.62 0.81
C GLU A 212 -7.30 -9.38 -0.20
N ILE A 213 -8.27 -10.30 -0.25
CA ILE A 213 -9.40 -10.22 -1.17
C ILE A 213 -10.75 -10.17 -0.44
N LEU A 214 -10.75 -9.99 0.89
CA LEU A 214 -11.93 -10.02 1.76
C LEU A 214 -13.09 -9.22 1.17
N PHE A 215 -12.85 -7.96 0.78
CA PHE A 215 -13.86 -7.04 0.25
C PHE A 215 -14.31 -7.35 -1.19
N HIS A 216 -13.59 -8.22 -1.90
CA HIS A 216 -13.75 -8.42 -3.34
C HIS A 216 -14.23 -9.81 -3.74
N ARG A 217 -14.30 -10.77 -2.79
CA ARG A 217 -14.75 -12.16 -3.01
C ARG A 217 -16.09 -12.31 -3.74
N TYR A 218 -16.97 -11.32 -3.59
CA TYR A 218 -18.31 -11.31 -4.18
C TYR A 218 -18.48 -10.26 -5.28
N SER A 219 -17.47 -9.41 -5.50
CA SER A 219 -17.62 -8.22 -6.34
C SER A 219 -17.23 -8.49 -7.79
N LYS A 220 -17.85 -7.75 -8.71
CA LYS A 220 -17.47 -7.74 -10.13
C LYS A 220 -16.03 -7.22 -10.32
N GLN A 221 -15.59 -6.31 -9.44
CA GLN A 221 -14.23 -5.77 -9.42
C GLN A 221 -13.23 -6.88 -9.07
N GLY A 222 -13.50 -7.69 -8.04
CA GLY A 222 -12.68 -8.85 -7.70
C GLY A 222 -12.54 -9.85 -8.85
N LYS A 223 -13.65 -10.15 -9.55
CA LYS A 223 -13.60 -10.99 -10.76
C LYS A 223 -12.79 -10.36 -11.90
N THR A 224 -12.84 -9.04 -12.04
CA THR A 224 -12.04 -8.31 -13.05
C THR A 224 -10.55 -8.39 -12.73
N MET A 225 -10.19 -8.17 -11.47
CA MET A 225 -8.84 -8.32 -10.93
C MET A 225 -8.30 -9.75 -11.14
N ALA A 226 -9.07 -10.78 -10.76
CA ALA A 226 -8.66 -12.16 -10.95
C ALA A 226 -8.44 -12.50 -12.44
N ASN A 227 -9.31 -12.01 -13.33
CA ASN A 227 -9.12 -12.17 -14.77
C ASN A 227 -7.85 -11.47 -15.29
N PHE A 228 -7.50 -10.30 -14.76
CA PHE A 228 -6.23 -9.65 -15.07
C PHE A 228 -5.06 -10.56 -14.71
N LEU A 229 -5.04 -11.09 -13.48
CA LEU A 229 -3.97 -11.98 -12.99
C LEU A 229 -3.88 -13.28 -13.79
N PHE A 230 -5.00 -13.88 -14.19
CA PHE A 230 -5.01 -15.04 -15.09
C PHE A 230 -4.37 -14.76 -16.44
N ARG A 231 -4.65 -13.59 -17.05
CA ARG A 231 -4.02 -13.17 -18.32
C ARG A 231 -2.51 -12.99 -18.18
N HIS A 232 -2.05 -12.65 -16.98
CA HIS A 232 -0.63 -12.58 -16.62
C HIS A 232 -0.07 -13.90 -16.08
N HIS A 233 -0.72 -15.04 -16.34
CA HIS A 233 -0.26 -16.39 -15.99
C HIS A 233 -0.05 -16.58 -14.49
N MET A 234 -0.91 -15.98 -13.67
CA MET A 234 -0.92 -16.20 -12.23
C MET A 234 -2.15 -17.00 -11.82
N VAL A 235 -1.98 -17.93 -10.87
CA VAL A 235 -3.06 -18.76 -10.34
C VAL A 235 -3.18 -18.59 -8.82
N PRO A 236 -4.39 -18.63 -8.26
CA PRO A 236 -4.61 -18.47 -6.82
C PRO A 236 -4.19 -19.74 -6.06
N SER A 237 -3.63 -19.56 -4.87
CA SER A 237 -3.16 -20.63 -3.98
C SER A 237 -3.26 -20.23 -2.51
N GLU A 238 -3.47 -21.22 -1.63
CA GLU A 238 -3.42 -21.02 -0.19
C GLU A 238 -1.99 -20.95 0.38
N ASP A 239 -0.98 -21.36 -0.40
CA ASP A 239 0.42 -21.32 0.03
C ASP A 239 1.33 -20.69 -1.00
N VAL A 240 2.45 -20.18 -0.50
CA VAL A 240 3.40 -19.39 -1.27
C VAL A 240 4.14 -20.19 -2.36
N ASN A 241 4.13 -21.53 -2.29
CA ASN A 241 4.79 -22.39 -3.27
C ASN A 241 3.82 -22.94 -4.33
N GLY A 242 2.52 -22.63 -4.23
CA GLY A 242 1.54 -23.15 -5.18
C GLY A 242 1.22 -24.64 -5.03
N ARG A 243 1.44 -25.24 -3.84
CA ARG A 243 1.13 -26.67 -3.60
C ARG A 243 -0.37 -26.91 -3.39
N LYS A 244 -1.09 -25.89 -2.93
CA LYS A 244 -2.53 -25.88 -2.66
C LYS A 244 -3.18 -24.86 -3.57
N LEU A 245 -3.34 -25.20 -4.84
CA LEU A 245 -4.01 -24.34 -5.82
C LEU A 245 -5.51 -24.24 -5.51
N LEU A 246 -6.05 -23.03 -5.65
CA LEU A 246 -7.47 -22.76 -5.49
C LEU A 246 -8.21 -22.95 -6.84
N ASP A 247 -9.51 -23.22 -6.77
CA ASP A 247 -10.37 -23.35 -7.95
C ASP A 247 -10.37 -22.03 -8.75
N THR A 248 -10.07 -22.10 -10.04
CA THR A 248 -10.02 -20.95 -10.95
C THR A 248 -11.39 -20.50 -11.45
N ASP A 249 -12.46 -21.25 -11.19
CA ASP A 249 -13.83 -20.77 -11.48
C ASP A 249 -14.17 -19.57 -10.59
N LEU A 250 -14.25 -18.39 -11.20
CA LEU A 250 -14.57 -17.13 -10.52
C LEU A 250 -15.98 -17.10 -9.92
N ASN A 251 -16.85 -18.05 -10.26
CA ASN A 251 -18.12 -18.22 -9.56
C ASN A 251 -17.94 -18.83 -8.17
N ASN A 252 -16.83 -19.52 -7.90
CA ASN A 252 -16.47 -20.11 -6.61
C ASN A 252 -15.51 -19.24 -5.78
N MET A 253 -15.19 -18.02 -6.24
CA MET A 253 -14.27 -17.10 -5.57
C MET A 253 -14.69 -16.74 -4.12
N TYR A 254 -15.98 -16.85 -3.81
CA TYR A 254 -16.50 -16.67 -2.45
C TYR A 254 -16.00 -17.71 -1.44
N LYS A 255 -15.46 -18.84 -1.90
CA LYS A 255 -14.88 -19.90 -1.05
C LYS A 255 -13.40 -19.68 -0.76
N TRP A 256 -12.74 -18.78 -1.49
CA TRP A 256 -11.32 -18.51 -1.30
C TRP A 256 -11.07 -17.90 0.08
N PRO A 257 -9.89 -18.16 0.69
CA PRO A 257 -9.50 -17.50 1.92
C PRO A 257 -9.34 -15.99 1.70
N GLU A 258 -9.37 -15.24 2.80
CA GLU A 258 -9.26 -13.78 2.77
C GLU A 258 -7.88 -13.34 2.29
N ASN A 259 -6.84 -13.99 2.80
CA ASN A 259 -5.47 -13.84 2.34
C ASN A 259 -5.12 -15.03 1.45
N LEU A 260 -4.60 -14.74 0.26
CA LEU A 260 -4.16 -15.79 -0.66
C LEU A 260 -2.94 -15.34 -1.45
N PHE A 261 -2.29 -16.32 -2.08
CA PHE A 261 -1.17 -16.09 -2.97
C PHE A 261 -1.60 -16.23 -4.43
N TRP A 262 -1.15 -15.33 -5.29
CA TRP A 262 -1.15 -15.54 -6.73
C TRP A 262 0.24 -15.96 -7.16
N ILE A 263 0.34 -17.14 -7.75
CA ILE A 263 1.61 -17.78 -8.11
C ILE A 263 1.76 -17.76 -9.63
N LYS A 264 2.91 -17.29 -10.12
CA LYS A 264 3.25 -17.32 -11.54
C LYS A 264 3.55 -18.76 -11.97
N VAL A 265 2.84 -19.26 -12.99
CA VAL A 265 2.97 -20.66 -13.48
C VAL A 265 3.76 -20.81 -14.78
N ARG A 266 4.41 -19.74 -15.25
CA ARG A 266 5.24 -19.70 -16.47
C ARG A 266 6.48 -18.84 -16.26
#